data_AF-A0A2R6QQG2-F1
#
_entry.id   AF-A0A2R6QQG2-F1
#
_cell.length_a   1.000
_cell.length_b   1.000
_cell.length_c   1.000
_cell.angle_alpha   90.00
_cell.angle_beta   90.00
_cell.angle_gamma   90.00
#
_symmetry.space_group_name_H-M   'P 1'
#
loop_
_entity.id
_entity.type
_entity.pdbx_description
1 polymer ?
#
loop_
_entity_poly.entity_id
_entity_poly.type
_entity_poly.pdbx_seq_one_letter_code
_entity_poly.pdbx_strand_id
1 'polypeptide(L)'
;HSIKLIWTALPVLNPLWYIYSHDPSTSSIDLQFFFGKSILVSPVTEENSTTVSAYFPDDIFYDFLTLAPFVNFNSIPLHIRGGAMLSLRETGAMTITAPPNTDFEFIVDPDTHDQASGSLYADDGVSIIPKQVQLSYTKEHLHELHNHALL
;
A
#
# COMPACT_ATOMS: atom_id res chain seq x y z
N HIS A 1 16.02 3.56 1.74
CA HIS A 1 14.61 3.83 2.13
C HIS A 1 14.17 5.12 1.44
N SER A 2 13.10 5.05 0.62
CA SER A 2 12.45 6.18 -0.12
C SER A 2 13.09 6.61 -1.45
N ILE A 3 13.00 5.82 -2.52
CA ILE A 3 13.53 6.24 -3.84
C ILE A 3 12.47 6.31 -4.96
N LYS A 4 11.35 5.58 -4.89
CA LYS A 4 10.28 5.77 -5.91
C LYS A 4 9.57 7.14 -5.82
N LEU A 5 9.53 7.73 -4.63
CA LEU A 5 8.88 9.01 -4.35
C LEU A 5 9.56 10.20 -5.03
N ILE A 6 10.88 10.11 -5.23
CA ILE A 6 11.70 11.19 -5.81
C ILE A 6 11.36 11.40 -7.30
N TRP A 7 10.89 10.37 -8.00
CA TRP A 7 10.64 10.44 -9.45
C TRP A 7 9.19 10.74 -9.83
N THR A 8 8.21 10.43 -8.98
CA THR A 8 6.79 10.68 -9.27
C THR A 8 6.24 11.95 -8.60
N ALA A 9 7.04 12.64 -7.79
CA ALA A 9 6.65 13.82 -7.00
C ALA A 9 5.41 13.60 -6.10
N LEU A 10 5.09 12.34 -5.79
CA LEU A 10 4.00 12.00 -4.87
C LEU A 10 4.53 12.05 -3.44
N PRO A 11 3.83 12.72 -2.50
CA PRO A 11 4.12 12.60 -1.08
C PRO A 11 4.09 11.14 -0.60
N VAL A 12 4.87 10.84 0.45
CA VAL A 12 4.81 9.52 1.11
C VAL A 12 3.47 9.35 1.81
N LEU A 13 3.04 10.41 2.49
CA LEU A 13 1.76 10.50 3.17
C LEU A 13 0.89 11.49 2.40
N ASN A 14 -0.27 11.03 1.93
CA ASN A 14 -1.19 11.82 1.13
C ASN A 14 -2.48 12.05 1.93
N PRO A 15 -2.94 13.30 2.08
CA PRO A 15 -4.26 13.54 2.65
C PRO A 15 -5.35 13.00 1.71
N LEU A 16 -6.54 12.69 2.24
CA LEU A 16 -7.61 12.08 1.45
C LEU A 16 -8.00 12.94 0.24
N TRP A 17 -8.10 14.26 0.41
CA TRP A 17 -8.44 15.19 -0.68
C TRP A 17 -7.43 15.20 -1.82
N TYR A 18 -6.17 14.79 -1.57
CA TYR A 18 -5.17 14.70 -2.64
C TYR A 18 -5.45 13.51 -3.56
N ILE A 19 -5.90 12.39 -3.00
CA ILE A 19 -6.27 11.17 -3.75
C ILE A 19 -7.69 11.28 -4.31
N TYR A 20 -8.61 11.86 -3.55
CA TYR A 20 -10.04 12.00 -3.86
C TYR A 20 -10.44 13.48 -3.97
N SER A 21 -9.80 14.22 -4.86
CA SER A 21 -9.99 15.67 -5.02
C SER A 21 -11.41 16.10 -5.42
N HIS A 22 -12.21 15.17 -5.93
CA HIS A 22 -13.62 15.41 -6.30
C HIS A 22 -14.60 15.13 -5.16
N ASP A 23 -14.15 14.57 -4.04
CA ASP A 23 -14.98 14.31 -2.88
C ASP A 23 -14.80 15.44 -1.84
N PRO A 24 -15.76 16.36 -1.72
CA PRO A 24 -15.64 17.51 -0.81
C PRO A 24 -15.56 17.10 0.66
N SER A 25 -16.06 15.93 1.03
CA SER A 25 -16.05 15.42 2.41
C SER A 25 -14.63 15.17 2.92
N THR A 26 -13.67 15.01 2.01
CA THR A 26 -12.27 14.73 2.34
C THR A 26 -11.47 15.97 2.73
N SER A 27 -11.99 17.18 2.45
CA SER A 27 -11.23 18.43 2.62
C SER A 27 -10.94 18.78 4.08
N SER A 28 -11.82 18.39 5.00
CA SER A 28 -11.69 18.66 6.44
C SER A 28 -11.01 17.54 7.22
N ILE A 29 -10.55 16.48 6.55
CA ILE A 29 -9.99 15.30 7.21
C ILE A 29 -8.47 15.45 7.28
N ASP A 30 -7.95 15.53 8.50
CA ASP A 30 -6.52 15.76 8.81
C ASP A 30 -5.87 14.64 9.63
N LEU A 31 -6.66 13.78 10.27
CA LEU A 31 -6.19 12.63 11.06
C LEU A 31 -6.18 11.30 10.30
N GLN A 32 -6.67 11.28 9.05
CA GLN A 32 -6.67 10.10 8.19
C GLN A 32 -5.84 10.39 6.94
N PHE A 33 -5.05 9.42 6.47
CA PHE A 33 -4.15 9.64 5.33
C PHE A 33 -3.86 8.34 4.58
N PHE A 34 -3.40 8.48 3.34
CA PHE A 34 -2.84 7.38 2.56
C PHE A 34 -1.32 7.30 2.71
N PHE A 35 -0.79 6.10 2.97
CA PHE A 35 0.61 5.80 2.71
C PHE A 35 0.76 5.41 1.24
N GLY A 36 1.52 6.21 0.49
CA GLY A 36 1.46 6.22 -0.96
C GLY A 36 0.04 6.54 -1.44
N LYS A 37 -0.46 5.74 -2.39
CA LYS A 37 -1.83 5.86 -2.93
C LYS A 37 -2.73 4.66 -2.59
N SER A 38 -2.20 3.70 -1.82
CA SER A 38 -2.76 2.35 -1.75
C SER A 38 -3.17 1.92 -0.36
N ILE A 39 -2.56 2.48 0.70
CA ILE A 39 -2.86 2.05 2.07
C ILE A 39 -3.50 3.22 2.82
N LEU A 40 -4.76 3.08 3.21
CA LEU A 40 -5.51 4.03 4.03
C LEU A 40 -5.25 3.75 5.52
N VAL A 41 -4.73 4.75 6.22
CA VAL A 41 -4.42 4.70 7.65
C VAL A 41 -5.39 5.60 8.41
N SER A 42 -6.03 5.06 9.45
CA SER A 42 -6.98 5.81 10.31
C SER A 42 -6.60 5.65 11.78
N PRO A 43 -5.53 6.30 12.27
CA PRO A 43 -5.03 6.09 13.63
C PRO A 43 -6.08 6.37 14.72
N VAL A 44 -6.05 5.61 15.81
CA VAL A 44 -6.75 6.00 17.03
C VAL A 44 -5.97 7.12 17.69
N THR A 45 -6.56 8.32 17.74
CA THR A 45 -5.90 9.54 18.23
C THR A 45 -6.36 9.99 19.61
N GLU A 46 -7.45 9.41 20.12
CA GLU A 46 -8.01 9.74 21.43
C GLU A 46 -7.38 8.88 22.54
N GLU A 47 -6.98 9.53 23.63
CA GLU A 47 -6.40 8.84 24.79
C GLU A 47 -7.40 7.84 25.39
N ASN A 48 -6.93 6.63 25.70
CA ASN A 48 -7.74 5.53 26.24
C ASN A 48 -8.87 5.02 25.31
N SER A 49 -8.89 5.42 24.04
CA SER A 49 -9.83 4.88 23.05
C SER A 49 -9.28 3.60 22.41
N THR A 50 -10.19 2.68 22.06
CA THR A 50 -9.92 1.50 21.24
C THR A 50 -10.64 1.58 19.89
N THR A 51 -11.24 2.72 19.58
CA THR A 51 -12.09 2.94 18.39
C THR A 51 -11.72 4.23 17.70
N VAL A 52 -11.91 4.27 16.39
CA VAL A 52 -11.71 5.45 15.55
C VAL A 52 -12.90 5.56 14.58
N SER A 53 -13.35 6.78 14.32
CA SER A 53 -14.25 7.04 13.20
C SER A 53 -13.41 7.33 11.97
N ALA A 54 -13.49 6.45 10.97
CA ALA A 54 -12.77 6.56 9.71
C ALA A 54 -13.75 6.88 8.57
N TYR A 55 -13.35 7.77 7.67
CA TYR A 55 -14.10 8.06 6.46
C TYR A 55 -13.65 7.13 5.34
N PHE A 56 -14.60 6.53 4.63
CA PHE A 56 -14.34 5.71 3.46
C PHE A 56 -14.99 6.37 2.25
N PRO A 57 -14.18 6.88 1.30
CA PRO A 57 -14.67 7.32 -0.01
C PRO A 57 -15.42 6.21 -0.76
N ASP A 58 -16.15 6.57 -1.81
CA ASP A 58 -16.84 5.62 -2.69
C ASP A 58 -15.83 4.82 -3.55
N ASP A 59 -15.22 3.83 -2.90
CA ASP A 59 -14.24 2.90 -3.46
C ASP A 59 -14.33 1.57 -2.72
N ILE A 60 -13.71 0.53 -3.27
CA ILE A 60 -13.54 -0.73 -2.57
C ILE A 60 -12.28 -0.68 -1.69
N PHE A 61 -12.42 -1.19 -0.47
CA PHE A 61 -11.32 -1.32 0.46
C PHE A 61 -11.22 -2.76 0.93
N TYR A 62 -10.01 -3.18 1.24
CA TYR A 62 -9.68 -4.49 1.77
C TYR A 62 -9.06 -4.31 3.15
N ASP A 63 -9.40 -5.19 4.08
CA ASP A 63 -8.75 -5.21 5.39
C ASP A 63 -7.30 -5.69 5.24
N PHE A 64 -6.34 -4.92 5.79
CA PHE A 64 -4.92 -5.19 5.53
C PHE A 64 -4.43 -6.54 6.09
N LEU A 65 -5.05 -7.05 7.16
CA LEU A 65 -4.61 -8.32 7.75
C LEU A 65 -5.26 -9.52 7.09
N THR A 66 -6.56 -9.45 6.82
CA THR A 66 -7.33 -10.57 6.29
C THR A 66 -7.32 -10.61 4.77
N LEU A 67 -6.96 -9.50 4.11
CA LEU A 67 -6.98 -9.31 2.65
C LEU A 67 -8.36 -9.52 2.04
N ALA A 68 -9.40 -9.50 2.87
CA ALA A 68 -10.78 -9.64 2.45
C ALA A 68 -11.41 -8.26 2.23
N PRO A 69 -12.43 -8.16 1.36
CA PRO A 69 -13.21 -6.94 1.22
C PRO A 69 -13.68 -6.44 2.59
N PHE A 70 -13.42 -5.17 2.88
CA PHE A 70 -13.78 -4.54 4.13
C PHE A 70 -15.28 -4.27 4.16
N VAL A 71 -15.97 -4.88 5.13
CA VAL A 71 -17.43 -4.81 5.28
C VAL A 71 -17.87 -4.22 6.62
N ASN A 72 -17.02 -3.36 7.22
CA ASN A 72 -17.27 -2.61 8.47
C ASN A 72 -17.26 -3.45 9.77
N PHE A 73 -16.09 -3.73 10.35
CA PHE A 73 -15.96 -4.27 11.73
C PHE A 73 -14.65 -3.85 12.42
N ASN A 74 -14.56 -4.09 13.74
CA ASN A 74 -13.44 -3.85 14.67
C ASN A 74 -12.09 -4.44 14.22
N SER A 75 -11.49 -3.89 13.17
CA SER A 75 -10.17 -4.25 12.68
C SER A 75 -9.13 -3.21 13.07
N ILE A 76 -7.86 -3.55 12.84
CA ILE A 76 -6.79 -2.56 12.83
C ILE A 76 -7.17 -1.52 11.77
N PRO A 77 -7.04 -0.22 12.04
CA PRO A 77 -7.53 0.81 11.13
C PRO A 77 -6.54 1.06 9.97
N LEU A 78 -6.26 -0.02 9.23
CA LEU A 78 -5.37 -0.10 8.11
C LEU A 78 -6.08 -0.87 6.99
N HIS A 79 -6.27 -0.20 5.85
CA HIS A 79 -7.03 -0.76 4.74
C HIS A 79 -6.29 -0.56 3.44
N ILE A 80 -6.38 -1.52 2.53
CA ILE A 80 -5.83 -1.41 1.18
C ILE A 80 -6.94 -0.93 0.26
N ARG A 81 -6.66 0.11 -0.53
CA ARG A 81 -7.56 0.61 -1.56
C ARG A 81 -7.56 -0.36 -2.74
N GLY A 82 -8.73 -0.63 -3.32
CA GLY A 82 -8.86 -1.37 -4.57
C GLY A 82 -8.01 -0.81 -5.70
N GLY A 83 -7.57 -1.70 -6.58
CA GLY A 83 -6.66 -1.39 -7.66
C GLY A 83 -5.19 -1.43 -7.28
N ALA A 84 -4.87 -1.78 -6.02
CA ALA A 84 -3.51 -1.85 -5.52
C ALA A 84 -2.90 -3.24 -5.71
N MET A 85 -1.61 -3.26 -6.04
CA MET A 85 -0.77 -4.44 -5.87
C MET A 85 0.42 -4.06 -5.00
N LEU A 86 0.53 -4.67 -3.83
CA LEU A 86 1.56 -4.35 -2.84
C LEU A 86 2.64 -5.43 -2.87
N SER A 87 3.90 -5.02 -3.04
CA SER A 87 5.06 -5.89 -2.79
C SER A 87 5.48 -5.80 -1.33
N LEU A 88 5.20 -6.84 -0.56
CA LEU A 88 5.65 -6.99 0.82
C LEU A 88 6.84 -7.97 0.88
N ARG A 89 7.68 -7.85 1.91
CA ARG A 89 8.70 -8.87 2.17
C ARG A 89 8.06 -9.99 2.99
N GLU A 90 8.34 -11.24 2.63
CA GLU A 90 7.77 -12.44 3.25
C GLU A 90 8.06 -12.52 4.77
N THR A 91 9.18 -11.97 5.23
CA THR A 91 9.54 -11.96 6.65
C THR A 91 9.74 -10.55 7.21
N GLY A 92 9.10 -10.30 8.35
CA GLY A 92 9.33 -9.11 9.16
C GLY A 92 10.74 -9.11 9.71
N ALA A 93 11.61 -8.30 9.10
CA ALA A 93 12.95 -8.06 9.60
C ALA A 93 12.87 -7.29 10.94
N MET A 94 13.27 -7.91 12.05
CA MET A 94 13.38 -7.26 13.36
C MET A 94 14.51 -6.21 13.43
N THR A 95 15.27 -6.04 12.34
CA THR A 95 16.41 -5.12 12.24
C THR A 95 16.60 -4.69 10.78
N ILE A 96 16.99 -3.44 10.55
CA ILE A 96 17.24 -2.86 9.20
C ILE A 96 18.37 -3.60 8.45
N THR A 97 19.19 -4.38 9.17
CA THR A 97 20.31 -5.19 8.66
C THR A 97 19.94 -6.62 8.25
N ALA A 98 18.66 -7.01 8.33
CA ALA A 98 18.25 -8.34 7.87
C ALA A 98 18.60 -8.54 6.37
N PRO A 99 18.87 -9.78 5.93
CA PRO A 99 19.40 -10.03 4.60
C PRO A 99 18.51 -9.41 3.51
N PRO A 100 19.07 -8.70 2.52
CA PRO A 100 18.31 -8.14 1.41
C PRO A 100 17.62 -9.21 0.54
N ASN A 101 18.01 -10.48 0.70
CA ASN A 101 17.54 -11.66 -0.05
C ASN A 101 16.33 -12.34 0.60
N THR A 102 15.32 -11.55 0.98
CA THR A 102 14.00 -12.11 1.30
C THR A 102 13.11 -11.96 0.10
N ASP A 103 12.39 -13.03 -0.24
CA ASP A 103 11.46 -13.04 -1.35
C ASP A 103 10.33 -12.02 -1.11
N PHE A 104 9.80 -11.51 -2.21
CA PHE A 104 8.67 -10.59 -2.19
C PHE A 104 7.37 -11.36 -2.38
N GLU A 105 6.41 -11.09 -1.51
CA GLU A 105 5.02 -11.48 -1.68
C GLU A 105 4.26 -10.33 -2.35
N PHE A 106 3.40 -10.66 -3.31
CA PHE A 106 2.54 -9.68 -3.96
C PHE A 106 1.10 -9.88 -3.49
N ILE A 107 0.59 -8.90 -2.75
CA ILE A 107 -0.83 -8.80 -2.45
C ILE A 107 -1.50 -8.12 -3.65
N VAL A 108 -2.61 -8.69 -4.11
CA VAL A 108 -3.38 -8.20 -5.26
C VAL A 108 -4.79 -7.90 -4.80
N ASP A 109 -5.14 -6.62 -4.73
CA ASP A 109 -6.44 -6.13 -4.31
C ASP A 109 -7.13 -5.42 -5.48
N PRO A 110 -7.97 -6.13 -6.27
CA PRO A 110 -8.59 -5.56 -7.46
C PRO A 110 -9.54 -4.39 -7.15
N ASP A 111 -9.72 -3.50 -8.10
CA ASP A 111 -10.80 -2.52 -8.07
C ASP A 111 -12.13 -3.14 -8.55
N THR A 112 -13.17 -2.31 -8.63
CA THR A 112 -14.50 -2.70 -9.14
C THR A 112 -14.52 -3.13 -10.61
N HIS A 113 -13.43 -2.91 -11.35
CA HIS A 113 -13.24 -3.34 -12.74
C HIS A 113 -12.30 -4.54 -12.85
N ASP A 114 -12.01 -5.21 -11.73
CA ASP A 114 -11.11 -6.35 -11.64
C ASP A 114 -9.64 -6.03 -12.00
N GLN A 115 -9.24 -4.76 -11.97
CA GLN A 115 -7.90 -4.30 -12.28
C GLN A 115 -7.08 -4.08 -11.02
N ALA A 116 -5.77 -4.32 -11.08
CA ALA A 116 -4.84 -3.93 -10.03
C ALA A 116 -3.47 -3.59 -10.63
N SER A 117 -2.73 -2.67 -10.00
CA SER A 117 -1.38 -2.31 -10.42
C SER A 117 -0.48 -1.94 -9.24
N GLY A 118 0.81 -2.13 -9.43
CA GLY A 118 1.80 -1.80 -8.42
C GLY A 118 3.20 -1.69 -8.97
N SER A 119 4.14 -1.52 -8.06
CA SER A 119 5.54 -1.39 -8.41
C SER A 119 6.46 -1.64 -7.25
N LEU A 120 7.60 -2.22 -7.55
CA LEU A 120 8.68 -2.46 -6.60
C LEU A 120 9.90 -1.64 -7.02
N TYR A 121 10.52 -0.99 -6.04
CA TYR A 121 11.86 -0.46 -6.15
C TYR A 121 12.71 -1.13 -5.07
N ALA A 122 13.86 -1.68 -5.45
CA ALA A 122 14.80 -2.29 -4.53
C ALA A 122 16.24 -1.92 -4.89
N ASP A 123 17.05 -1.63 -3.87
CA ASP A 123 18.48 -1.41 -3.97
C ASP A 123 19.19 -1.91 -2.71
N ASP A 124 20.49 -1.63 -2.60
CA ASP A 124 21.31 -1.98 -1.45
C ASP A 124 21.10 -1.08 -0.21
N GLY A 125 20.32 0.01 -0.35
CA GLY A 125 20.03 0.97 0.71
C GLY A 125 21.23 1.77 1.23
N VAL A 126 22.42 1.66 0.62
CA VAL A 126 23.68 2.22 1.14
C VAL A 126 24.44 3.02 0.08
N SER A 127 24.51 2.53 -1.15
CA SER A 127 25.30 3.16 -2.21
C SER A 127 24.70 4.50 -2.63
N ILE A 128 25.58 5.48 -2.89
CA ILE A 128 25.20 6.78 -3.46
C ILE A 128 24.70 6.61 -4.91
N ILE A 129 25.33 5.71 -5.65
CA ILE A 129 24.90 5.28 -7.00
C ILE A 129 24.59 3.79 -6.91
N PRO A 130 23.37 3.42 -6.51
CA PRO A 130 23.03 2.03 -6.31
C PRO A 130 22.76 1.31 -7.63
N LYS A 131 23.07 0.01 -7.65
CA LYS A 131 22.44 -0.90 -8.61
C LYS A 131 21.01 -1.13 -8.14
N GLN A 132 20.04 -0.73 -8.95
CA GLN A 132 18.62 -0.77 -8.60
C GLN A 132 17.85 -1.80 -9.44
N VAL A 133 16.78 -2.31 -8.85
CA VAL A 133 15.71 -3.05 -9.51
C VAL A 133 14.45 -2.21 -9.43
N GLN A 134 13.81 -1.97 -10.58
CA GLN A 134 12.53 -1.29 -10.67
C GLN A 134 11.57 -2.12 -11.51
N LEU A 135 10.48 -2.55 -10.88
CA LEU A 135 9.43 -3.34 -11.52
C LEU A 135 8.12 -2.58 -11.45
N SER A 136 7.33 -2.68 -12.51
CA SER A 136 5.92 -2.30 -12.52
C SER A 136 5.12 -3.51 -12.98
N TYR A 137 3.99 -3.76 -12.34
CA TYR A 137 3.18 -4.94 -12.58
C TYR A 137 1.70 -4.57 -12.58
N THR A 138 0.94 -5.32 -13.38
CA THR A 138 -0.52 -5.29 -13.39
C THR A 138 -1.04 -6.69 -13.09
N LYS A 139 -2.29 -6.80 -12.63
CA LYS A 139 -2.93 -8.07 -12.33
C LYS A 139 -2.85 -9.07 -13.50
N GLU A 140 -3.06 -8.56 -14.71
CA GLU A 140 -3.02 -9.34 -15.96
C GLU A 140 -1.65 -10.01 -16.18
N HIS A 141 -0.55 -9.30 -15.91
CA HIS A 141 0.80 -9.81 -16.12
C HIS A 141 1.34 -10.66 -14.95
N LEU A 142 0.77 -10.57 -13.74
CA LEU A 142 1.20 -11.44 -12.63
C LEU A 142 0.85 -12.92 -12.85
N HIS A 143 -0.19 -13.21 -13.65
CA HIS A 143 -0.52 -14.58 -14.07
C HIS A 143 0.62 -15.23 -14.88
N GLU A 144 1.47 -14.45 -15.54
CA GLU A 144 2.62 -14.96 -16.32
C GLU A 144 3.84 -15.23 -15.43
N LEU A 145 4.04 -14.46 -14.36
CA LEU A 145 5.18 -14.61 -13.45
C LEU A 145 5.08 -15.85 -12.54
N HIS A 146 3.87 -16.23 -12.12
CA HIS A 146 3.66 -17.45 -11.33
C HIS A 146 3.95 -18.73 -12.13
N ASN A 147 3.79 -18.71 -13.46
CA ASN A 147 4.09 -19.86 -14.32
C ASN A 147 5.59 -19.99 -14.69
N HIS A 148 6.39 -18.95 -14.47
CA HIS A 148 7.83 -18.95 -14.76
C HIS A 148 8.73 -19.05 -13.52
N ALA A 149 8.17 -18.92 -12.30
CA ALA A 149 8.90 -19.10 -11.03
C ALA A 149 9.04 -20.57 -10.58
N LEU A 150 8.51 -21.52 -11.37
CA LEU A 150 8.71 -22.97 -11.21
C LEU A 150 9.62 -23.52 -12.33
N LEU A 151 10.85 -23.01 -12.45
CA LEU A 151 11.98 -23.64 -13.17
C LEU A 151 13.31 -23.32 -12.48
#